data_AF-A0A9E1YP95-F1
#
_entry.id   AF-A0A9E1YP95-F1
#
_cell.length_a   1.000
_cell.length_b   1.000
_cell.length_c   1.000
_cell.angle_alpha   90.00
_cell.angle_beta   90.00
_cell.angle_gamma   90.00
#
_symmetry.space_group_name_H-M   'P 1'
#
loop_
_entity.id
_entity.type
_entity.pdbx_description
1 polymer ?
#
loop_
_entity_poly.entity_id
_entity_poly.type
_entity_poly.pdbx_seq_one_letter_code
_entity_poly.pdbx_strand_id
1 'polypeptide(L)'
;MKIIFIILSKILQKGNYVNYNVAEKFAHSQSLKYAKDWLDIKRPLNIPLQPAVIYKNKGWSTFLNTQIHGNKDLASLQDVKKFIITNKILSYSQYARLRNKGKTPYNFPFNLSKFLSNNKVNSIYSLTGILPIRLSDKDKKQLYNYKKLKEYISEIKEIDSQQSYYEYWKKNEVPIFVRKSPPRMKDWKGWDDFLNKKKEYLSYEEAKIKIKEFNFNAGREYFDYVKNNGEIKNIPRTVNQYYSIKNTWKGWYDFLGKKK
;
A
#
# COMPACT_ATOMS: atom_id res chain seq x y z
N MET A 1 46.77 -23.44 15.50
CA MET A 1 46.92 -21.96 15.63
C MET A 1 47.38 -21.62 17.05
N LYS A 2 48.69 -21.78 17.29
CA LYS A 2 49.41 -21.59 18.57
C LYS A 2 50.26 -20.31 18.49
N ILE A 3 49.69 -19.13 18.20
CA ILE A 3 50.47 -17.87 18.09
C ILE A 3 49.73 -16.66 18.71
N ILE A 4 48.88 -16.85 19.73
CA ILE A 4 48.42 -15.74 20.58
C ILE A 4 48.35 -16.22 22.04
N PHE A 5 49.47 -16.76 22.54
CA PHE A 5 49.58 -17.17 23.95
C PHE A 5 50.67 -16.40 24.71
N ILE A 6 51.39 -15.48 24.04
CA ILE A 6 52.54 -14.81 24.65
C ILE A 6 52.62 -13.36 24.15
N ILE A 7 51.63 -12.53 24.50
CA ILE A 7 51.87 -11.10 24.73
C ILE A 7 51.01 -10.69 25.93
N LEU A 8 51.72 -10.44 27.04
CA LEU A 8 51.31 -9.72 28.23
C LEU A 8 50.40 -10.47 29.23
N SER A 9 51.08 -11.36 29.96
CA SER A 9 51.04 -11.51 31.41
C SER A 9 51.21 -10.18 32.20
N LYS A 10 50.54 -9.10 31.79
CA LYS A 10 50.23 -7.96 32.66
C LYS A 10 48.91 -8.25 33.34
N ILE A 11 49.01 -9.06 34.40
CA ILE A 11 48.17 -8.98 35.59
C ILE A 11 46.68 -8.85 35.28
N LEU A 12 46.00 -10.00 35.15
CA LEU A 12 44.54 -10.12 35.12
C LEU A 12 43.97 -9.78 36.53
N GLN A 13 44.12 -8.54 36.98
CA GLN A 13 43.55 -8.03 38.23
C GLN A 13 42.18 -7.37 37.97
N LYS A 14 41.30 -7.49 38.97
CA LYS A 14 40.00 -6.83 39.03
C LYS A 14 40.19 -5.32 38.84
N GLY A 15 39.76 -4.77 37.70
CA GLY A 15 39.89 -3.35 37.37
C GLY A 15 40.54 -3.05 36.01
N ASN A 16 41.31 -3.98 35.43
CA ASN A 16 41.89 -3.83 34.09
C ASN A 16 41.01 -4.52 33.03
N TYR A 17 39.87 -3.90 32.72
CA TYR A 17 38.87 -4.50 31.83
C TYR A 17 39.25 -4.40 30.36
N VAL A 18 38.95 -5.44 29.58
CA VAL A 18 39.08 -5.38 28.12
C VAL A 18 38.12 -4.34 27.53
N ASN A 19 38.34 -3.90 26.29
CA ASN A 19 37.42 -2.98 25.64
C ASN A 19 36.03 -3.63 25.41
N TYR A 20 35.01 -2.79 25.23
CA TYR A 20 33.62 -3.22 25.09
C TYR A 20 33.42 -4.30 24.02
N ASN A 21 34.03 -4.14 22.83
CA ASN A 21 33.80 -5.06 21.71
C ASN A 21 34.32 -6.48 22.02
N VAL A 22 35.42 -6.59 22.77
CA VAL A 22 35.96 -7.88 23.20
C VAL A 22 35.06 -8.52 24.26
N ALA A 23 34.60 -7.73 25.24
CA ALA A 23 33.69 -8.23 26.28
C ALA A 23 32.31 -8.62 25.74
N GLU A 24 31.80 -7.87 24.76
CA GLU A 24 30.54 -8.16 24.05
C GLU A 24 30.62 -9.48 23.27
N LYS A 25 31.71 -9.71 22.53
CA LYS A 25 31.91 -10.99 21.82
C LYS A 25 31.94 -12.19 22.77
N PHE A 26 32.58 -12.03 23.92
CA PHE A 26 32.55 -13.04 24.97
C PHE A 26 31.13 -13.22 25.51
N ALA A 27 30.40 -12.13 25.78
CA ALA A 27 29.05 -12.22 26.29
C ALA A 27 28.07 -12.91 25.32
N HIS A 28 28.20 -12.63 24.03
CA HIS A 28 27.39 -13.29 22.99
C HIS A 28 27.71 -14.78 22.86
N SER A 29 28.97 -15.20 23.09
CA SER A 29 29.34 -16.62 23.05
C SER A 29 28.71 -17.44 24.16
N GLN A 30 28.30 -16.81 25.26
CA GLN A 30 27.62 -17.49 26.38
C GLN A 30 26.14 -17.77 26.11
N SER A 31 25.57 -17.21 25.04
CA SER A 31 24.17 -17.44 24.63
C SER A 31 23.14 -17.22 25.75
N LEU A 32 23.42 -16.28 26.67
CA LEU A 32 22.56 -16.01 27.82
C LEU A 32 21.26 -15.33 27.39
N LYS A 33 20.17 -15.63 28.09
CA LYS A 33 18.84 -15.09 27.78
C LYS A 33 18.46 -13.91 28.66
N TYR A 34 18.94 -13.85 29.90
CA TYR A 34 18.61 -12.79 30.85
C TYR A 34 19.84 -12.17 31.48
N ALA A 35 19.75 -10.88 31.83
CA ALA A 35 20.85 -10.17 32.50
C ALA A 35 21.22 -10.76 33.87
N LYS A 36 20.25 -11.35 34.58
CA LYS A 36 20.51 -12.06 35.84
C LYS A 36 21.45 -13.26 35.64
N ASP A 37 21.35 -13.94 34.50
CA ASP A 37 22.15 -15.14 34.21
C ASP A 37 23.65 -14.81 34.02
N TRP A 38 23.97 -13.53 33.78
CA TRP A 38 25.36 -13.05 33.68
C TRP A 38 26.13 -13.15 35.01
N LEU A 39 25.42 -13.09 36.13
CA LEU A 39 26.06 -13.15 37.45
C LEU A 39 26.62 -14.56 37.73
N ASP A 40 26.02 -15.58 37.11
CA ASP A 40 26.27 -16.99 37.40
C ASP A 40 27.28 -17.65 36.45
N ILE A 41 27.70 -16.97 35.37
CA ILE A 41 28.67 -17.53 34.43
C ILE A 41 30.11 -17.51 34.96
N LYS A 42 30.86 -18.56 34.61
CA LYS A 42 32.32 -18.56 34.76
C LYS A 42 32.95 -17.65 33.70
N ARG A 43 33.36 -16.44 34.09
CA ARG A 43 33.98 -15.45 33.21
C ARG A 43 35.46 -15.20 33.53
N PRO A 44 36.28 -14.82 32.53
CA PRO A 44 37.63 -14.32 32.78
C PRO A 44 37.63 -13.06 33.67
N LEU A 45 38.68 -12.87 34.48
CA LEU A 45 38.77 -11.76 35.46
C LEU A 45 38.75 -10.36 34.83
N ASN A 46 39.17 -10.25 33.57
CA ASN A 46 39.19 -9.00 32.80
C ASN A 46 37.86 -8.73 32.05
N ILE A 47 36.84 -9.57 32.23
CA ILE A 47 35.47 -9.32 31.80
C ILE A 47 34.67 -8.78 33.00
N PRO A 48 34.09 -7.58 32.90
CA PRO A 48 33.43 -6.95 34.04
C PRO A 48 32.18 -7.70 34.48
N LEU A 49 31.98 -7.79 35.80
CA LEU A 49 30.73 -8.25 36.40
C LEU A 49 29.57 -7.28 36.09
N GLN A 50 29.87 -5.98 36.10
CA GLN A 50 28.92 -4.90 35.86
C GLN A 50 29.33 -4.11 34.60
N PRO A 51 29.20 -4.70 33.39
CA PRO A 51 29.56 -4.07 32.12
C PRO A 51 28.88 -2.71 31.91
N ALA A 52 27.64 -2.54 32.40
CA ALA A 52 26.91 -1.27 32.31
C ALA A 52 27.62 -0.11 33.05
N VAL A 53 28.33 -0.41 34.15
CA VAL A 53 29.09 0.59 34.93
C VAL A 53 30.43 0.89 34.26
N ILE A 54 31.09 -0.14 33.72
CA ILE A 54 32.42 -0.03 33.13
C ILE A 54 32.37 0.61 31.75
N TYR A 55 31.43 0.21 30.91
CA TYR A 55 31.30 0.64 29.52
C TYR A 55 30.21 1.69 29.30
N LYS A 56 29.88 2.45 30.36
CA LYS A 56 28.98 3.62 30.43
C LYS A 56 28.21 3.90 29.12
N ASN A 57 26.87 3.81 29.19
CA ASN A 57 25.92 4.03 28.08
C ASN A 57 25.73 2.88 27.09
N LYS A 58 26.30 1.69 27.36
CA LYS A 58 26.02 0.47 26.61
C LYS A 58 25.26 -0.50 27.52
N GLY A 59 23.93 -0.46 27.44
CA GLY A 59 23.03 -1.22 28.31
C GLY A 59 23.15 -2.74 28.16
N TRP A 60 22.58 -3.47 29.13
CA TRP A 60 22.63 -4.93 29.20
C TRP A 60 22.08 -5.66 27.96
N SER A 61 21.15 -5.03 27.24
CA SER A 61 20.57 -5.59 26.02
C SER A 61 21.56 -5.73 24.88
N THR A 62 22.38 -4.69 24.66
CA THR A 62 23.40 -4.69 23.62
C THR A 62 24.52 -5.62 24.02
N PHE A 63 24.94 -5.54 25.28
CA PHE A 63 26.05 -6.31 25.80
C PHE A 63 25.79 -7.83 25.81
N LEU A 64 24.61 -8.28 26.24
CA LEU A 64 24.29 -9.72 26.32
C LEU A 64 23.51 -10.25 25.12
N ASN A 65 23.06 -9.37 24.22
CA ASN A 65 22.10 -9.72 23.18
C ASN A 65 20.78 -10.30 23.76
N THR A 66 20.25 -9.69 24.84
CA THR A 66 19.08 -10.18 25.59
C THR A 66 17.84 -9.28 25.46
N GLN A 67 16.65 -9.87 25.66
CA GLN A 67 15.34 -9.21 25.51
C GLN A 67 15.04 -8.29 26.70
N ILE A 68 15.04 -6.96 26.51
CA ILE A 68 14.55 -6.02 27.55
C ILE A 68 13.04 -6.16 27.70
N HIS A 69 12.59 -6.44 28.93
CA HIS A 69 11.23 -6.14 29.40
C HIS A 69 11.30 -4.84 30.21
N GLY A 70 10.91 -3.72 29.63
CA GLY A 70 10.94 -2.41 30.31
C GLY A 70 11.30 -1.27 29.37
N ASN A 71 10.28 -0.56 28.92
CA ASN A 71 10.30 0.46 27.89
C ASN A 71 11.19 1.67 28.28
N LYS A 72 12.30 1.89 27.56
CA LYS A 72 12.97 3.21 27.48
C LYS A 72 13.57 3.53 26.09
N ASP A 73 13.87 2.52 25.27
CA ASP A 73 14.50 2.72 23.95
C ASP A 73 13.72 2.13 22.76
N LEU A 74 12.40 1.95 22.86
CA LEU A 74 11.61 1.36 21.77
C LEU A 74 11.64 2.24 20.50
N ALA A 75 11.85 1.61 19.34
CA ALA A 75 11.91 2.30 18.05
C ALA A 75 10.65 3.15 17.79
N SER A 76 10.85 4.33 17.19
CA SER A 76 9.74 5.19 16.80
C SER A 76 8.86 4.53 15.74
N LEU A 77 7.60 4.95 15.64
CA LEU A 77 6.71 4.49 14.57
C LEU A 77 7.32 4.75 13.18
N GLN A 78 8.06 5.85 13.03
CA GLN A 78 8.71 6.25 11.78
C GLN A 78 9.88 5.33 11.41
N ASP A 79 10.70 4.92 12.37
CA ASP A 79 11.79 3.97 12.14
C ASP A 79 11.25 2.59 11.76
N VAL A 80 10.21 2.15 12.46
CA VAL A 80 9.51 0.89 12.16
C VAL A 80 8.90 0.92 10.76
N LYS A 81 8.26 2.03 10.38
CA LYS A 81 7.73 2.25 9.03
C LYS A 81 8.83 2.17 7.97
N LYS A 82 9.94 2.88 8.16
CA LYS A 82 11.07 2.89 7.21
C LYS A 82 11.62 1.48 6.99
N PHE A 83 11.86 0.74 8.07
CA PHE A 83 12.34 -0.64 7.98
C PHE A 83 11.37 -1.58 7.25
N ILE A 84 10.06 -1.48 7.53
CA ILE A 84 9.03 -2.29 6.85
C ILE A 84 9.05 -2.01 5.34
N ILE A 85 9.16 -0.73 4.95
CA ILE A 85 9.25 -0.32 3.55
C ILE A 85 10.53 -0.87 2.90
N THR A 86 11.69 -0.62 3.51
CA THR A 86 13.00 -1.06 2.98
C THR A 86 13.06 -2.58 2.80
N ASN A 87 12.48 -3.34 3.72
CA ASN A 87 12.50 -4.81 3.69
C ASN A 87 11.27 -5.42 2.99
N LYS A 88 10.40 -4.60 2.39
CA LYS A 88 9.17 -5.03 1.69
C LYS A 88 8.34 -6.02 2.53
N ILE A 89 8.14 -5.71 3.81
CA ILE A 89 7.41 -6.58 4.73
C ILE A 89 5.90 -6.40 4.51
N LEU A 90 5.25 -7.46 4.06
CA LEU A 90 3.85 -7.52 3.64
C LEU A 90 2.91 -8.10 4.72
N SER A 91 3.44 -8.72 5.79
CA SER A 91 2.59 -9.31 6.83
C SER A 91 3.24 -9.37 8.21
N TYR A 92 2.41 -9.45 9.25
CA TYR A 92 2.87 -9.66 10.63
C TYR A 92 3.70 -10.95 10.75
N SER A 93 3.31 -12.01 10.04
CA SER A 93 4.07 -13.27 10.00
C SER A 93 5.44 -13.11 9.35
N GLN A 94 5.55 -12.33 8.27
CA GLN A 94 6.85 -12.00 7.66
C GLN A 94 7.75 -11.24 8.63
N TYR A 95 7.20 -10.22 9.30
CA TYR A 95 7.91 -9.49 10.34
C TYR A 95 8.39 -10.42 11.46
N ALA A 96 7.51 -11.27 11.99
CA ALA A 96 7.83 -12.23 13.05
C ALA A 96 8.93 -13.21 12.63
N ARG A 97 8.93 -13.68 11.37
CA ARG A 97 10.01 -14.53 10.84
C ARG A 97 11.35 -13.81 10.79
N LEU A 98 11.39 -12.55 10.38
CA LEU A 98 12.62 -11.74 10.42
C LEU A 98 13.10 -11.56 11.86
N ARG A 99 12.17 -11.26 12.78
CA ARG A 99 12.47 -11.10 14.21
C ARG A 99 13.07 -12.38 14.80
N ASN A 100 12.45 -13.53 14.55
CA ASN A 100 12.91 -14.83 15.05
C ASN A 100 14.28 -15.24 14.47
N LYS A 101 14.63 -14.74 13.29
CA LYS A 101 15.94 -14.94 12.66
C LYS A 101 16.98 -13.87 13.08
N GLY A 102 16.65 -12.97 14.02
CA GLY A 102 17.52 -11.88 14.43
C GLY A 102 17.75 -10.80 13.36
N LYS A 103 16.91 -10.73 12.33
CA LYS A 103 17.04 -9.81 11.18
C LYS A 103 16.30 -8.48 11.36
N THR A 104 15.90 -8.13 12.57
CA THR A 104 15.31 -6.82 12.90
C THR A 104 16.21 -6.10 13.89
N PRO A 105 16.29 -4.76 13.88
CA PRO A 105 17.01 -4.04 14.93
C PRO A 105 16.48 -4.42 16.32
N TYR A 106 17.37 -4.46 17.32
CA TYR A 106 17.04 -5.01 18.63
C TYR A 106 15.93 -4.21 19.33
N ASN A 107 15.91 -2.90 19.14
CA ASN A 107 14.98 -1.96 19.75
C ASN A 107 13.61 -1.91 19.05
N PHE A 108 13.38 -2.74 18.04
CA PHE A 108 12.09 -2.82 17.35
C PHE A 108 11.07 -3.60 18.17
N PRO A 109 9.75 -3.43 17.92
CA PRO A 109 8.71 -4.14 18.65
C PRO A 109 8.76 -5.65 18.44
N PHE A 110 8.68 -6.44 19.50
CA PHE A 110 8.58 -7.90 19.38
C PHE A 110 7.26 -8.32 18.71
N ASN A 111 6.15 -7.72 19.13
CA ASN A 111 4.85 -7.89 18.52
C ASN A 111 4.49 -6.63 17.73
N LEU A 112 4.69 -6.67 16.41
CA LEU A 112 4.38 -5.55 15.53
C LEU A 112 2.89 -5.19 15.56
N SER A 113 1.98 -6.16 15.64
CA SER A 113 0.53 -5.88 15.66
C SER A 113 0.14 -5.07 16.90
N LYS A 114 0.60 -5.49 18.09
CA LYS A 114 0.37 -4.74 19.34
C LYS A 114 1.01 -3.36 19.31
N PHE A 115 2.22 -3.25 18.77
CA PHE A 115 2.90 -1.96 18.61
C PHE A 115 2.11 -0.99 17.73
N LEU A 116 1.62 -1.45 16.57
CA LEU A 116 0.81 -0.63 15.69
C LEU A 116 -0.51 -0.22 16.35
N SER A 117 -1.19 -1.15 17.03
CA SER A 117 -2.43 -0.85 17.77
C SER A 117 -2.22 0.21 18.86
N ASN A 118 -1.14 0.12 19.63
CA ASN A 118 -0.78 1.14 20.63
C ASN A 118 -0.51 2.52 20.01
N ASN A 119 -0.07 2.55 18.74
CA ASN A 119 0.13 3.76 17.95
C ASN A 119 -1.11 4.17 17.14
N LYS A 120 -2.29 3.58 17.40
CA LYS A 120 -3.54 3.84 16.65
C LYS A 120 -3.43 3.53 15.14
N VAL A 121 -2.55 2.60 14.77
CA VAL A 121 -2.35 2.13 13.40
C VAL A 121 -2.98 0.75 13.25
N ASN A 122 -3.87 0.60 12.28
CA ASN A 122 -4.73 -0.58 12.17
C ASN A 122 -4.08 -1.75 11.42
N SER A 123 -3.14 -1.47 10.51
CA SER A 123 -2.48 -2.49 9.70
C SER A 123 -1.13 -2.01 9.15
N ILE A 124 -0.28 -2.98 8.73
CA ILE A 124 0.94 -2.68 7.96
C ILE A 124 0.61 -1.85 6.72
N TYR A 125 -0.50 -2.17 6.04
CA TYR A 125 -0.99 -1.41 4.89
C TYR A 125 -1.30 0.04 5.25
N SER A 126 -2.04 0.30 6.35
CA SER A 126 -2.34 1.67 6.78
C SER A 126 -1.09 2.47 7.15
N LEU A 127 0.00 1.80 7.57
CA LEU A 127 1.27 2.43 7.90
C LEU A 127 2.10 2.79 6.65
N THR A 128 2.21 1.85 5.71
CA THR A 128 3.20 1.90 4.63
C THR A 128 2.62 2.11 3.24
N GLY A 129 1.33 1.84 3.05
CA GLY A 129 0.69 1.76 1.73
C GLY A 129 1.03 0.48 0.95
N ILE A 130 1.86 -0.42 1.49
CA ILE A 130 2.26 -1.67 0.83
C ILE A 130 1.17 -2.71 1.01
N LEU A 131 0.75 -3.35 -0.08
CA LEU A 131 -0.27 -4.39 -0.02
C LEU A 131 0.17 -5.60 0.79
N PRO A 132 -0.70 -6.12 1.67
CA PRO A 132 -0.47 -7.40 2.30
C PRO A 132 -0.72 -8.55 1.32
N ILE A 133 -0.11 -9.71 1.59
CA ILE A 133 -0.31 -10.95 0.79
C ILE A 133 -1.80 -11.34 0.72
N ARG A 134 -2.56 -11.08 1.79
CA ARG A 134 -4.01 -11.26 1.85
C ARG A 134 -4.62 -10.00 2.45
N LEU A 135 -5.52 -9.36 1.71
CA LEU A 135 -6.33 -8.25 2.21
C LEU A 135 -7.54 -8.78 2.97
N SER A 136 -7.82 -8.24 4.16
CA SER A 136 -9.11 -8.44 4.82
C SER A 136 -10.23 -7.76 4.02
N ASP A 137 -11.49 -8.17 4.19
CA ASP A 137 -12.59 -7.53 3.45
C ASP A 137 -12.80 -6.07 3.86
N LYS A 138 -12.49 -5.73 5.12
CA LYS A 138 -12.46 -4.34 5.61
C LYS A 138 -11.39 -3.52 4.87
N ASP A 139 -10.18 -4.07 4.73
CA ASP A 139 -9.11 -3.42 3.97
C ASP A 139 -9.47 -3.31 2.49
N LYS A 140 -10.07 -4.33 1.88
CA LYS A 140 -10.56 -4.27 0.49
C LYS A 140 -11.58 -3.16 0.31
N LYS A 141 -12.54 -3.00 1.24
CA LYS A 141 -13.57 -1.96 1.16
C LYS A 141 -12.98 -0.56 1.29
N GLN A 142 -12.01 -0.37 2.16
CA GLN A 142 -11.33 0.91 2.34
C GLN A 142 -10.37 1.23 1.19
N LEU A 143 -9.64 0.23 0.70
CA LEU A 143 -8.71 0.34 -0.42
C LEU A 143 -9.46 0.64 -1.72
N TYR A 144 -10.48 -0.15 -2.04
CA TYR A 144 -11.22 -0.05 -3.28
C TYR A 144 -12.45 0.83 -3.14
N ASN A 145 -12.23 2.04 -2.64
CA ASN A 145 -13.24 3.07 -2.55
C ASN A 145 -13.45 3.71 -3.94
N TYR A 146 -14.66 3.60 -4.48
CA TYR A 146 -15.00 4.13 -5.81
C TYR A 146 -14.80 5.64 -5.91
N LYS A 147 -15.23 6.40 -4.88
CA LYS A 147 -15.07 7.85 -4.83
C LYS A 147 -13.60 8.25 -4.91
N LYS A 148 -12.74 7.62 -4.12
CA LYS A 148 -11.29 7.87 -4.14
C LYS A 148 -10.65 7.55 -5.49
N LEU A 149 -11.05 6.44 -6.12
CA LEU A 149 -10.58 6.09 -7.45
C LEU A 149 -10.98 7.15 -8.47
N LYS A 150 -12.25 7.56 -8.45
CA LYS A 150 -12.81 8.57 -9.36
C LYS A 150 -12.09 9.92 -9.20
N GLU A 151 -11.87 10.37 -7.97
CA GLU A 151 -11.12 11.59 -7.65
C GLU A 151 -9.69 11.53 -8.23
N TYR A 152 -8.93 10.47 -7.94
CA TYR A 152 -7.58 10.29 -8.47
C TYR A 152 -7.52 10.32 -10.00
N ILE A 153 -8.44 9.62 -10.67
CA ILE A 153 -8.46 9.56 -12.13
C ILE A 153 -8.87 10.90 -12.74
N SER A 154 -9.73 11.68 -12.06
CA SER A 154 -10.15 13.00 -12.54
C SER A 154 -9.02 14.04 -12.54
N GLU A 155 -7.95 13.83 -11.77
CA GLU A 155 -6.77 14.69 -11.77
C GLU A 155 -5.86 14.46 -12.99
N ILE A 156 -6.04 13.34 -13.70
CA ILE A 156 -5.20 12.92 -14.83
C ILE A 156 -5.92 13.25 -16.14
N LYS A 157 -5.60 14.40 -16.71
CA LYS A 157 -6.30 14.97 -17.87
C LYS A 157 -6.18 14.11 -19.14
N GLU A 158 -5.14 13.31 -19.25
CA GLU A 158 -4.87 12.40 -20.36
C GLU A 158 -5.84 11.21 -20.39
N ILE A 159 -6.52 10.94 -19.27
CA ILE A 159 -7.51 9.85 -19.17
C ILE A 159 -8.88 10.40 -19.52
N ASP A 160 -9.16 10.41 -20.81
CA ASP A 160 -10.41 10.86 -21.40
C ASP A 160 -11.31 9.72 -21.90
N SER A 161 -10.91 8.45 -21.79
CA SER A 161 -11.66 7.33 -22.35
C SER A 161 -11.33 6.04 -21.62
N GLN A 162 -12.17 5.02 -21.85
CA GLN A 162 -11.88 3.66 -21.40
C GLN A 162 -10.49 3.20 -21.87
N GLN A 163 -10.14 3.54 -23.12
CA GLN A 163 -8.89 3.11 -23.72
C GLN A 163 -7.70 3.83 -23.06
N SER A 164 -7.74 5.15 -22.93
CA SER A 164 -6.66 5.91 -22.27
C SER A 164 -6.50 5.52 -20.79
N TYR A 165 -7.58 5.16 -20.09
CA TYR A 165 -7.50 4.59 -18.74
C TYR A 165 -6.69 3.29 -18.70
N TYR A 166 -6.99 2.32 -19.58
CA TYR A 166 -6.29 1.04 -19.58
C TYR A 166 -4.84 1.17 -20.03
N GLU A 167 -4.56 2.06 -20.98
CA GLU A 167 -3.19 2.37 -21.38
C GLU A 167 -2.40 3.02 -20.26
N TYR A 168 -3.00 4.01 -19.57
CA TYR A 168 -2.39 4.62 -18.40
C TYR A 168 -2.08 3.57 -17.33
N TRP A 169 -3.03 2.69 -17.01
CA TRP A 169 -2.84 1.62 -16.04
C TRP A 169 -1.72 0.64 -16.44
N LYS A 170 -1.55 0.37 -17.74
CA LYS A 170 -0.52 -0.55 -18.26
C LYS A 170 0.88 0.08 -18.27
N LYS A 171 0.97 1.37 -18.60
CA LYS A 171 2.24 2.08 -18.80
C LYS A 171 2.82 2.67 -17.51
N ASN A 172 1.98 2.95 -16.51
CA ASN A 172 2.39 3.67 -15.30
C ASN A 172 2.37 2.76 -14.08
N GLU A 173 3.29 3.02 -13.15
CA GLU A 173 3.15 2.53 -11.79
C GLU A 173 2.02 3.31 -11.10
N VAL A 174 0.87 2.67 -10.94
CA VAL A 174 -0.32 3.30 -10.36
C VAL A 174 -0.47 2.97 -8.87
N PRO A 175 -1.04 3.87 -8.06
CA PRO A 175 -1.39 3.58 -6.68
C PRO A 175 -2.28 2.34 -6.59
N ILE A 176 -2.15 1.61 -5.50
CA ILE A 176 -2.67 0.26 -5.43
C ILE A 176 -4.20 0.15 -5.32
N PHE A 177 -4.85 1.28 -5.01
CA PHE A 177 -6.31 1.42 -5.06
C PHE A 177 -6.84 1.59 -6.49
N VAL A 178 -5.97 1.88 -7.46
CA VAL A 178 -6.32 2.04 -8.87
C VAL A 178 -6.53 0.66 -9.51
N ARG A 179 -7.80 0.30 -9.65
CA ARG A 179 -8.19 -1.02 -10.17
C ARG A 179 -7.95 -1.10 -11.68
N LYS A 180 -7.39 -2.22 -12.15
CA LYS A 180 -7.38 -2.53 -13.59
C LYS A 180 -8.77 -2.54 -14.21
N SER A 181 -9.79 -2.99 -13.47
CA SER A 181 -11.18 -3.09 -13.95
C SER A 181 -12.14 -2.39 -12.98
N PRO A 182 -12.30 -1.06 -13.12
CA PRO A 182 -13.29 -0.28 -12.37
C PRO A 182 -14.76 -0.73 -12.56
N PRO A 183 -15.20 -1.25 -13.74
CA PRO A 183 -16.58 -1.68 -13.94
C PRO A 183 -17.13 -2.73 -12.97
N ARG A 184 -16.26 -3.43 -12.22
CA ARG A 184 -16.66 -4.42 -11.21
C ARG A 184 -16.92 -3.81 -9.82
N MET A 185 -16.78 -2.50 -9.66
CA MET A 185 -17.01 -1.81 -8.39
C MET A 185 -18.51 -1.62 -8.15
N LYS A 186 -18.94 -1.75 -6.89
CA LYS A 186 -20.36 -1.66 -6.49
C LYS A 186 -21.04 -0.36 -6.95
N ASP A 187 -20.32 0.76 -6.90
CA ASP A 187 -20.86 2.09 -7.19
C ASP A 187 -20.59 2.55 -8.63
N TRP A 188 -20.21 1.64 -9.53
CA TRP A 188 -19.89 1.96 -10.92
C TRP A 188 -21.15 2.36 -11.72
N LYS A 189 -21.12 3.55 -12.34
CA LYS A 189 -22.23 4.09 -13.14
C LYS A 189 -21.93 4.22 -14.64
N GLY A 190 -20.82 3.65 -15.09
CA GLY A 190 -20.36 3.75 -16.48
C GLY A 190 -19.16 4.69 -16.66
N TRP A 191 -18.54 4.61 -17.83
CA TRP A 191 -17.34 5.38 -18.16
C TRP A 191 -17.59 6.89 -18.20
N ASP A 192 -18.76 7.30 -18.70
CA ASP A 192 -19.09 8.72 -18.77
C ASP A 192 -19.20 9.33 -17.37
N ASP A 193 -19.89 8.66 -16.44
CA ASP A 193 -19.91 9.10 -15.03
C ASP A 193 -18.51 9.09 -14.42
N PHE A 194 -17.76 7.99 -14.60
CA PHE A 194 -16.45 7.81 -14.01
C PHE A 194 -15.43 8.86 -14.46
N LEU A 195 -15.45 9.23 -15.73
CA LEU A 195 -14.56 10.23 -16.33
C LEU A 195 -15.14 11.65 -16.27
N ASN A 196 -16.24 11.85 -15.52
CA ASN A 196 -16.96 13.12 -15.43
C ASN A 196 -17.35 13.71 -16.80
N LYS A 197 -17.60 12.86 -17.80
CA LYS A 197 -18.15 13.28 -19.09
C LYS A 197 -19.62 13.57 -18.95
N LYS A 198 -19.96 14.85 -18.74
CA LYS A 198 -21.34 15.31 -18.94
C LYS A 198 -21.63 15.30 -20.44
N LYS A 199 -22.43 14.33 -20.89
CA LYS A 199 -23.05 14.38 -22.22
C LYS A 199 -24.36 15.15 -22.10
N GLU A 200 -24.35 16.40 -22.55
CA GLU A 200 -25.57 17.18 -22.74
C GLU A 200 -26.20 16.79 -24.07
N TYR A 201 -27.33 16.10 -24.00
CA TYR A 201 -28.10 15.72 -25.18
C TYR A 201 -29.22 16.71 -25.43
N LEU A 202 -29.49 16.96 -26.70
CA LEU A 202 -30.59 17.81 -27.14
C LEU A 202 -31.94 17.27 -26.65
N SER A 203 -32.95 18.14 -26.58
CA SER A 203 -34.34 17.70 -26.43
C SER A 203 -34.79 16.87 -27.64
N TYR A 204 -35.90 16.16 -27.50
CA TYR A 204 -36.42 15.32 -28.59
C TYR A 204 -36.68 16.13 -29.87
N GLU A 205 -37.29 17.31 -29.73
CA GLU A 205 -37.63 18.16 -30.88
C GLU A 205 -36.38 18.79 -31.53
N GLU A 206 -35.41 19.25 -30.74
CA GLU A 206 -34.11 19.73 -31.26
C GLU A 206 -33.33 18.62 -31.96
N ALA A 207 -33.31 17.42 -31.38
CA ALA A 207 -32.66 16.26 -31.97
C ALA A 207 -33.30 15.84 -33.29
N LYS A 208 -34.63 15.88 -33.38
CA LYS A 208 -35.39 15.61 -34.61
C LYS A 208 -35.05 16.62 -35.71
N ILE A 209 -34.97 17.91 -35.39
CA ILE A 209 -34.55 18.95 -36.34
C ILE A 209 -33.14 18.64 -36.87
N LYS A 210 -32.20 18.34 -35.97
CA LYS A 210 -30.82 18.03 -36.34
C LYS A 210 -30.68 16.76 -37.18
N ILE A 211 -31.45 15.72 -36.87
CA ILE A 211 -31.37 14.43 -37.58
C ILE A 211 -31.96 14.49 -38.99
N LYS A 212 -32.88 15.43 -39.27
CA LYS A 212 -33.41 15.63 -40.62
C LYS A 212 -32.33 15.97 -41.65
N GLU A 213 -31.27 16.68 -41.26
CA GLU A 213 -30.15 17.06 -42.15
C GLU A 213 -29.46 15.84 -42.79
N PHE A 214 -29.54 14.67 -42.15
CA PHE A 214 -28.90 13.44 -42.61
C PHE A 214 -29.79 12.58 -43.53
N ASN A 215 -31.07 12.95 -43.71
CA ASN A 215 -32.02 12.30 -44.62
C ASN A 215 -32.23 10.78 -44.45
N PHE A 216 -31.97 10.21 -43.26
CA PHE A 216 -32.19 8.77 -43.02
C PHE A 216 -33.64 8.34 -43.28
N ASN A 217 -33.84 7.20 -43.94
CA ASN A 217 -35.17 6.65 -44.22
C ASN A 217 -35.66 5.70 -43.13
N ALA A 218 -34.75 5.07 -42.40
CA ALA A 218 -35.08 4.11 -41.36
C ALA A 218 -34.10 4.22 -40.17
N GLY A 219 -34.54 3.78 -39.00
CA GLY A 219 -33.68 3.75 -37.81
C GLY A 219 -32.42 2.91 -37.97
N ARG A 220 -32.45 1.90 -38.85
CA ARG A 220 -31.26 1.10 -39.21
C ARG A 220 -30.18 1.98 -39.84
N GLU A 221 -30.53 2.86 -40.77
CA GLU A 221 -29.58 3.77 -41.42
C GLU A 221 -28.93 4.73 -40.41
N TYR A 222 -29.71 5.22 -39.44
CA TYR A 222 -29.17 6.01 -38.33
C TYR A 222 -28.10 5.22 -37.56
N PHE A 223 -28.37 3.97 -37.19
CA PHE A 223 -27.42 3.15 -36.44
C PHE A 223 -26.18 2.79 -37.25
N ASP A 224 -26.35 2.49 -38.54
CA ASP A 224 -25.24 2.20 -39.45
C ASP A 224 -24.35 3.43 -39.64
N TYR A 225 -24.94 4.61 -39.78
CA TYR A 225 -24.20 5.88 -39.81
C TYR A 225 -23.39 6.06 -38.52
N VAL A 226 -24.01 5.95 -37.35
CA VAL A 226 -23.33 6.15 -36.06
C VAL A 226 -22.23 5.11 -35.82
N LYS A 227 -22.41 3.89 -36.34
CA LYS A 227 -21.40 2.83 -36.26
C LYS A 227 -20.18 3.14 -37.13
N ASN A 228 -20.39 3.62 -38.35
CA ASN A 228 -19.32 3.82 -39.33
C ASN A 228 -18.64 5.20 -39.19
N ASN A 229 -19.39 6.23 -38.80
CA ASN A 229 -18.93 7.62 -38.80
C ASN A 229 -18.78 8.22 -37.39
N GLY A 230 -19.21 7.50 -36.34
CA GLY A 230 -19.13 7.96 -34.95
C GLY A 230 -20.39 8.69 -34.45
N GLU A 231 -20.31 9.25 -33.24
CA GLU A 231 -21.46 9.88 -32.56
C GLU A 231 -21.85 11.22 -33.24
N ILE A 232 -23.14 11.42 -33.52
CA ILE A 232 -23.64 12.74 -33.92
C ILE A 232 -23.65 13.63 -32.67
N LYS A 233 -22.95 14.77 -32.73
CA LYS A 233 -22.75 15.68 -31.59
C LYS A 233 -24.08 16.01 -30.88
N ASN A 234 -24.14 15.85 -29.55
CA ASN A 234 -25.32 16.06 -28.69
C ASN A 234 -26.55 15.18 -29.02
N ILE A 235 -26.39 14.12 -29.82
CA ILE A 235 -27.42 13.11 -30.06
C ILE A 235 -27.00 11.80 -29.37
N PRO A 236 -27.86 11.18 -28.54
CA PRO A 236 -27.56 9.89 -27.93
C PRO A 236 -27.37 8.80 -28.99
N ARG A 237 -26.35 7.95 -28.86
CA ARG A 237 -26.12 6.80 -29.78
C ARG A 237 -27.33 5.87 -29.89
N THR A 238 -28.07 5.69 -28.81
CA THR A 238 -29.32 4.93 -28.77
C THR A 238 -30.51 5.86 -28.51
N VAL A 239 -30.84 6.69 -29.50
CA VAL A 239 -31.92 7.71 -29.42
C VAL A 239 -33.25 7.14 -28.92
N ASN A 240 -33.64 5.97 -29.42
CA ASN A 240 -34.89 5.32 -29.05
C ASN A 240 -34.92 4.99 -27.55
N GLN A 241 -33.82 4.47 -26.99
CA GLN A 241 -33.73 4.17 -25.56
C GLN A 241 -33.71 5.46 -24.73
N TYR A 242 -32.86 6.42 -25.10
CA TYR A 242 -32.69 7.66 -24.35
C TYR A 242 -34.01 8.45 -24.24
N TYR A 243 -34.69 8.67 -25.36
CA TYR A 243 -35.95 9.42 -25.37
C TYR A 243 -37.14 8.60 -24.87
N SER A 244 -37.07 7.27 -24.90
CA SER A 244 -38.11 6.44 -24.24
C SER A 244 -38.03 6.56 -22.73
N ILE A 245 -36.82 6.56 -22.14
CA ILE A 245 -36.63 6.79 -20.70
C ILE A 245 -37.15 8.17 -20.27
N LYS A 246 -37.05 9.16 -21.17
CA LYS A 246 -37.61 10.51 -20.96
C LYS A 246 -39.11 10.63 -21.28
N ASN A 247 -39.78 9.56 -21.70
CA ASN A 247 -41.19 9.57 -22.13
C ASN A 247 -41.51 10.53 -23.29
N THR A 248 -40.53 10.82 -24.16
CA THR A 248 -40.71 11.72 -25.33
C THR A 248 -40.63 11.00 -26.67
N TRP A 249 -40.30 9.71 -26.69
CA TRP A 249 -40.10 8.94 -27.92
C TRP A 249 -41.44 8.61 -28.61
N LYS A 250 -41.64 9.11 -29.83
CA LYS A 250 -42.83 8.87 -30.66
C LYS A 250 -42.63 7.83 -31.78
N GLY A 251 -41.47 7.18 -31.81
CA GLY A 251 -41.09 6.21 -32.85
C GLY A 251 -40.20 6.77 -33.95
N TRP A 252 -39.69 5.88 -34.80
CA TRP A 252 -38.72 6.22 -35.84
C TRP A 252 -39.29 7.09 -36.95
N TYR A 253 -40.52 6.83 -37.40
CA TYR A 253 -41.18 7.65 -38.41
C TYR A 253 -41.26 9.12 -37.96
N ASP A 254 -41.70 9.36 -36.73
CA ASP A 254 -41.74 10.73 -36.19
C ASP A 254 -40.34 11.33 -36.03
N PHE A 255 -39.40 10.59 -35.43
CA PHE A 255 -38.05 11.09 -35.18
C PHE A 255 -37.27 11.43 -36.46
N LEU A 256 -37.51 10.70 -37.55
CA LEU A 256 -36.89 10.93 -38.86
C LEU A 256 -37.71 11.90 -39.74
N GLY A 257 -38.90 12.34 -39.28
CA GLY A 257 -39.79 13.18 -40.07
C GLY A 257 -40.37 12.51 -41.31
N LYS A 258 -40.55 11.18 -41.27
CA LYS A 258 -41.12 10.36 -42.34
C LYS A 258 -42.59 10.06 -42.07
N LYS A 259 -43.38 9.89 -43.12
CA LYS A 259 -44.77 9.43 -43.01
C LYS A 259 -44.79 7.92 -42.76
N LYS A 260 -45.70 7.48 -41.89
CA LYS A 260 -45.96 6.07 -41.60
C LYS A 260 -46.56 5.36 -42.80
#